data_AF-A0A4Y2W6M5-F1
#
_entry.id   AF-A0A4Y2W6M5-F1
#
_cell.length_a   1.000
_cell.length_b   1.000
_cell.length_c   1.000
_cell.angle_alpha   90.00
_cell.angle_beta   90.00
_cell.angle_gamma   90.00
#
_symmetry.space_group_name_H-M   'P 1'
#
loop_
_entity.id
_entity.type
_entity.pdbx_description
1 polymer ?
#
loop_
_entity_poly.entity_id
_entity_poly.type
_entity_poly.pdbx_seq_one_letter_code
_entity_poly.pdbx_strand_id
1 'polypeptide(L)'
;MLLLRKSGAISFDDILTVNGLRCITFQQACQGYGLLRGDQQWHDALNEDAQFQSPRQLRMPFAMICGFGEVEDVPDLWVQHQVSLCKDFVHRYSEQTGLTMHLQILRNCLHPTI
;
A
#
# COMPACT_ATOMS: atom_id res chain seq x y z
N MET A 1 -18.01 0.14 -10.61
CA MET A 1 -18.72 -0.09 -11.90
C MET A 1 -18.15 0.83 -12.97
N LEU A 2 -17.35 0.29 -13.92
CA LEU A 2 -16.75 1.06 -15.03
C LEU A 2 -17.75 1.46 -16.12
N LEU A 3 -18.70 0.57 -16.44
CA LEU A 3 -19.69 0.76 -17.50
C LEU A 3 -20.61 1.98 -17.28
N LEU A 4 -20.79 2.38 -16.02
CA LEU A 4 -21.59 3.56 -15.67
C LEU A 4 -20.81 4.88 -15.84
N ARG A 5 -19.47 4.84 -15.90
CA ARG A 5 -18.64 6.05 -15.99
C ARG A 5 -18.23 6.42 -17.40
N LYS A 6 -18.17 5.46 -18.33
CA LYS A 6 -17.88 5.73 -19.75
C LYS A 6 -19.14 5.57 -20.60
N SER A 7 -19.78 6.69 -20.93
CA SER A 7 -20.91 6.71 -21.86
C SER A 7 -20.44 6.36 -23.28
N GLY A 8 -21.18 5.47 -23.96
CA GLY A 8 -20.91 5.13 -25.36
C GLY A 8 -19.69 4.24 -25.59
N ALA A 9 -19.15 3.57 -24.56
CA ALA A 9 -18.14 2.54 -24.78
C ALA A 9 -18.70 1.41 -25.64
N ILE A 10 -18.07 1.14 -26.79
CA ILE A 10 -18.49 0.08 -27.74
C ILE A 10 -17.53 -1.11 -27.73
N SER A 11 -16.40 -0.99 -27.03
CA SER A 11 -15.37 -2.02 -26.92
C SER A 11 -14.72 -2.05 -25.54
N PHE A 12 -14.02 -3.15 -25.23
CA PHE A 12 -13.20 -3.25 -24.02
C PHE A 12 -12.05 -2.23 -23.99
N ASP A 13 -11.48 -1.93 -25.15
CA ASP A 13 -10.41 -0.92 -25.28
C ASP A 13 -10.94 0.47 -24.93
N ASP A 14 -12.19 0.78 -25.27
CA ASP A 14 -12.82 2.02 -24.82
C ASP A 14 -12.89 2.05 -23.30
N ILE A 15 -13.32 0.96 -22.65
CA ILE A 15 -13.44 0.89 -21.18
C ILE A 15 -12.08 1.09 -20.49
N LEU A 16 -10.99 0.58 -21.09
CA LEU A 16 -9.63 0.72 -20.56
C LEU A 16 -9.00 2.09 -20.85
N THR A 17 -9.63 2.95 -21.66
CA THR A 17 -9.04 4.23 -22.05
C THR A 17 -9.51 5.36 -21.13
N VAL A 18 -8.63 5.83 -20.25
CA VAL A 18 -8.86 6.97 -19.34
C VAL A 18 -8.09 8.18 -19.87
N ASN A 19 -8.77 9.33 -20.06
CA ASN A 19 -8.16 10.58 -20.55
C ASN A 19 -7.32 10.42 -21.84
N GLY A 20 -7.73 9.52 -22.73
CA GLY A 20 -7.02 9.24 -23.99
C GLY A 20 -5.82 8.29 -23.87
N LEU A 21 -5.50 7.81 -22.66
CA LEU A 21 -4.47 6.82 -22.41
C LEU A 21 -5.09 5.47 -22.11
N ARG A 22 -4.62 4.42 -22.78
CA ARG A 22 -5.08 3.05 -22.58
C ARG A 22 -4.36 2.42 -21.39
N CYS A 23 -5.12 2.05 -20.38
CA CYS A 23 -4.66 1.29 -19.22
C CYS A 23 -4.40 -0.18 -19.58
N ILE A 24 -3.50 -0.83 -18.84
CA ILE A 24 -3.14 -2.23 -19.06
C ILE A 24 -4.17 -3.15 -18.40
N THR A 25 -4.71 -2.72 -17.26
CA THR A 25 -5.67 -3.49 -16.47
C THR A 25 -6.95 -2.71 -16.20
N PHE A 26 -8.05 -3.41 -15.98
CA PHE A 26 -9.32 -2.79 -15.57
C PHE A 26 -9.20 -2.08 -14.22
N GLN A 27 -8.31 -2.54 -13.33
CA GLN A 27 -8.03 -1.88 -12.06
C GLN A 27 -7.40 -0.50 -12.26
N GLN A 28 -6.39 -0.38 -13.13
CA GLN A 28 -5.82 0.91 -13.50
C GLN A 28 -6.86 1.84 -14.12
N ALA A 29 -7.73 1.31 -14.98
CA ALA A 29 -8.84 2.08 -15.54
C ALA A 29 -9.79 2.56 -14.43
N CYS A 30 -10.17 1.67 -13.49
CA CYS A 30 -10.98 2.03 -12.33
C CYS A 30 -10.34 3.14 -11.49
N GLN A 31 -9.04 3.03 -11.20
CA GLN A 31 -8.29 4.06 -10.47
C GLN A 31 -8.30 5.38 -11.23
N GLY A 32 -8.04 5.37 -12.55
CA GLY A 32 -8.10 6.54 -13.41
C GLY A 32 -9.49 7.20 -13.48
N TYR A 33 -10.56 6.41 -13.36
CA TYR A 33 -11.94 6.90 -13.23
C TYR A 33 -12.34 7.30 -11.80
N GLY A 34 -11.43 7.18 -10.82
CA GLY A 34 -11.70 7.44 -9.40
C GLY A 34 -12.67 6.47 -8.75
N LEU A 35 -12.82 5.27 -9.33
CA LEU A 35 -13.70 4.19 -8.85
C LEU A 35 -13.03 3.27 -7.84
N LEU A 36 -11.70 3.18 -7.90
CA LEU A 36 -10.87 2.52 -6.90
C LEU A 36 -9.90 3.57 -6.35
N ARG A 37 -9.81 3.68 -5.02
CA ARG A 37 -8.69 4.35 -4.39
C ARG A 37 -7.53 3.36 -4.41
N GLY A 38 -6.44 3.69 -5.10
CA GLY A 38 -5.21 2.92 -4.97
C GLY A 38 -4.58 3.14 -3.60
N ASP A 39 -3.45 2.47 -3.37
CA ASP A 39 -2.76 2.48 -2.07
C ASP A 39 -2.10 3.82 -1.70
N GLN A 40 -2.17 4.84 -2.57
CA GLN A 40 -1.52 6.14 -2.38
C GLN A 40 -1.84 6.77 -1.01
N GLN A 41 -3.09 6.68 -0.55
CA GLN A 41 -3.50 7.22 0.75
C GLN A 41 -2.72 6.58 1.93
N TRP A 42 -2.32 5.32 1.78
CA TRP A 42 -1.52 4.60 2.76
C TRP A 42 -0.05 5.01 2.70
N HIS A 43 0.49 5.24 1.50
CA HIS A 43 1.83 5.80 1.35
C HIS A 43 1.94 7.20 1.94
N ASP A 44 0.97 8.06 1.66
CA ASP A 44 0.93 9.44 2.17
C ASP A 44 0.87 9.43 3.71
N ALA A 45 -0.03 8.65 4.30
CA ALA A 45 -0.16 8.52 5.74
C ALA A 45 1.14 8.02 6.41
N LEU A 46 1.78 6.98 5.85
CA LEU A 46 3.04 6.45 6.39
C LEU A 46 4.21 7.44 6.23
N ASN A 47 4.24 8.21 5.13
CA ASN A 47 5.26 9.24 4.90
C ASN A 47 5.11 10.40 5.89
N GLU A 48 3.88 10.85 6.16
CA GLU A 48 3.59 11.87 7.16
C GLU A 48 3.98 11.38 8.57
N ASP A 49 3.55 10.18 8.95
CA ASP A 49 3.88 9.60 10.25
C ASP A 49 5.39 9.42 10.42
N ALA A 50 6.12 9.03 9.37
CA ALA A 50 7.57 8.84 9.42
C ALA A 50 8.35 10.13 9.74
N GLN A 51 7.76 11.32 9.55
CA GLN A 51 8.40 12.59 9.90
C GLN A 51 8.38 12.86 11.41
N PHE A 52 7.40 12.32 12.13
CA PHE A 52 7.15 12.64 13.54
C PHE A 52 7.32 11.45 14.49
N GLN A 53 7.17 10.22 13.98
CA GLN A 53 7.17 9.00 14.78
C GLN A 53 8.52 8.28 14.74
N SER A 54 8.87 7.63 15.86
CA SER A 54 9.99 6.68 15.86
C SER A 54 9.63 5.43 15.03
N PRO A 55 10.63 4.69 14.50
CA PRO A 55 10.38 3.44 13.77
C PRO A 55 9.52 2.44 14.54
N ARG A 56 9.67 2.39 15.87
CA ARG A 56 8.84 1.56 16.76
C ARG A 56 7.36 1.95 16.74
N GLN A 57 7.07 3.24 16.72
CA GLN A 57 5.70 3.77 16.69
C GLN A 57 5.09 3.59 15.29
N LEU A 58 5.88 3.84 14.24
CA LEU A 58 5.47 3.73 12.83
C LEU A 58 5.04 2.31 12.43
N ARG A 59 5.55 1.28 13.12
CA ARG A 59 5.15 -0.12 12.90
C ARG A 59 3.69 -0.41 13.19
N MET A 60 3.05 0.32 14.11
CA MET A 60 1.64 0.11 14.44
C MET A 60 0.70 0.64 13.33
N PRO A 61 0.83 1.89 12.83
CA PRO A 61 0.11 2.34 11.64
C PRO A 61 0.28 1.42 10.44
N PHE A 62 1.51 0.98 10.16
CA PHE A 62 1.78 0.03 9.06
C PHE A 62 0.97 -1.27 9.21
N ALA A 63 0.96 -1.87 10.40
CA ALA A 63 0.20 -3.10 10.61
C ALA A 63 -1.32 -2.89 10.55
N MET A 64 -1.82 -1.75 11.03
CA MET A 64 -3.24 -1.40 10.92
C MET A 64 -3.65 -1.24 9.45
N ILE A 65 -2.82 -0.60 8.64
CA ILE A 65 -3.01 -0.49 7.20
C ILE A 65 -3.01 -1.87 6.54
N CYS A 66 -2.03 -2.73 6.85
CA CYS A 66 -1.97 -4.08 6.27
C CYS A 66 -3.16 -4.96 6.69
N GLY A 67 -3.66 -4.81 7.92
CA GLY A 67 -4.74 -5.63 8.46
C GLY A 67 -6.14 -5.13 8.09
N PHE A 68 -6.32 -3.83 7.91
CA PHE A 68 -7.64 -3.20 7.78
C PHE A 68 -7.79 -2.24 6.60
N GLY A 69 -6.70 -1.83 5.96
CA GLY A 69 -6.69 -0.78 4.93
C GLY A 69 -7.06 -1.24 3.52
N GLU A 70 -7.49 -2.49 3.32
CA GLU A 70 -7.79 -3.03 1.97
C GLU A 70 -6.65 -2.75 0.96
N VAL A 71 -5.40 -2.89 1.40
CA VAL A 71 -4.20 -2.61 0.59
C VAL A 71 -4.16 -3.55 -0.61
N GLU A 72 -4.03 -2.98 -1.80
CA GLU A 72 -3.96 -3.75 -3.06
C GLU A 72 -2.61 -4.48 -3.20
N ASP A 73 -1.50 -3.84 -2.82
CA ASP A 73 -0.13 -4.37 -2.93
C ASP A 73 0.69 -4.16 -1.64
N VAL A 74 0.47 -5.04 -0.66
CA VAL A 74 1.24 -5.05 0.61
C VAL A 74 2.76 -5.21 0.38
N PRO A 75 3.24 -6.07 -0.54
CA PRO A 75 4.66 -6.14 -0.87
C PRO A 75 5.26 -4.79 -1.32
N ASP A 76 4.61 -4.06 -2.21
CA ASP A 76 5.09 -2.75 -2.65
C ASP A 76 5.10 -1.74 -1.50
N LEU A 77 4.02 -1.70 -0.70
CA LEU A 77 3.92 -0.87 0.50
C LEU A 77 5.09 -1.15 1.47
N TRP A 78 5.44 -2.42 1.70
CA TRP A 78 6.60 -2.78 2.52
C TRP A 78 7.90 -2.29 1.91
N VAL A 79 8.16 -2.58 0.63
CA VAL A 79 9.43 -2.24 -0.04
C VAL A 79 9.71 -0.75 0.05
N GLN A 80 8.68 0.09 -0.10
CA GLN A 80 8.82 1.54 -0.03
C GLN A 80 9.05 2.06 1.41
N HIS A 81 8.49 1.41 2.44
CA HIS A 81 8.52 1.92 3.82
C HIS A 81 9.45 1.18 4.79
N GLN A 82 10.01 0.03 4.40
CA GLN A 82 10.82 -0.84 5.26
C GLN A 82 12.01 -0.12 5.91
N VAL A 83 12.63 0.84 5.22
CA VAL A 83 13.78 1.60 5.74
C VAL A 83 13.37 2.44 6.94
N SER A 84 12.24 3.15 6.84
CA SER A 84 11.71 3.96 7.95
C SER A 84 11.23 3.08 9.10
N LEU A 85 10.58 1.96 8.79
CA LEU A 85 10.08 0.99 9.77
C LEU A 85 11.19 0.25 10.53
N CYS A 86 12.36 0.07 9.90
CA CYS A 86 13.46 -0.70 10.43
C CYS A 86 14.70 0.13 10.78
N LYS A 87 14.63 1.47 10.73
CA LYS A 87 15.77 2.35 10.97
C LYS A 87 16.42 2.14 12.36
N ASP A 88 15.63 1.76 13.36
CA ASP A 88 16.10 1.41 14.71
C ASP A 88 16.80 0.04 14.78
N PHE A 89 16.55 -0.83 13.81
CA PHE A 89 17.13 -2.17 13.72
C PHE A 89 18.41 -2.25 12.89
N VAL A 90 18.52 -1.45 11.83
CA VAL A 90 19.73 -1.38 10.97
C VAL A 90 20.95 -0.91 11.77
N HIS A 91 20.73 -0.17 12.86
CA HIS A 91 21.81 0.18 13.79
C HIS A 91 22.31 -1.00 14.65
N ARG A 92 21.66 -2.18 14.60
CA ARG A 92 22.02 -3.37 15.38
C ARG A 92 22.35 -4.63 14.58
N TYR A 93 21.80 -4.87 13.37
CA TYR A 93 22.02 -6.14 12.63
C TYR A 93 21.92 -6.01 11.08
N SER A 94 22.55 -6.94 10.34
CA SER A 94 22.73 -6.96 8.85
C SER A 94 21.49 -7.41 8.04
N GLU A 95 21.53 -7.28 6.70
CA GLU A 95 20.42 -7.42 5.74
C GLU A 95 19.53 -8.68 5.88
N GLN A 96 20.07 -9.83 6.30
CA GLN A 96 19.30 -11.06 6.53
C GLN A 96 18.21 -10.92 7.60
N THR A 97 18.29 -9.88 8.43
CA THR A 97 17.34 -9.65 9.52
C THR A 97 16.01 -9.06 9.02
N GLY A 98 15.94 -8.48 7.82
CA GLY A 98 14.72 -7.84 7.28
C GLY A 98 13.53 -8.78 7.12
N LEU A 99 13.75 -10.00 6.60
CA LEU A 99 12.71 -11.04 6.48
C LEU A 99 12.25 -11.57 7.85
N THR A 100 13.19 -11.75 8.77
CA THR A 100 12.90 -12.17 10.14
C THR A 100 12.10 -11.08 10.88
N MET A 101 12.42 -9.80 10.61
CA MET A 101 11.73 -8.63 11.16
C MET A 101 10.31 -8.48 10.63
N HIS A 102 10.06 -8.72 9.33
CA HIS A 102 8.70 -8.74 8.78
C HIS A 102 7.79 -9.70 9.55
N LEU A 103 8.25 -10.93 9.77
CA LEU A 103 7.52 -11.93 10.57
C LEU A 103 7.33 -11.46 12.02
N GLN A 104 8.31 -10.78 12.61
CA GLN A 104 8.24 -10.30 13.98
C GLN A 104 7.32 -9.08 14.14
N ILE A 105 7.25 -8.20 13.14
CA ILE A 105 6.34 -7.06 13.10
C ILE A 105 4.92 -7.56 12.92
N LEU A 106 4.66 -8.42 11.93
CA LEU A 106 3.35 -9.05 11.75
C LEU A 106 2.93 -9.84 12.98
N ARG A 107 3.83 -10.65 13.57
CA ARG A 107 3.52 -11.44 14.78
C ARG A 107 3.24 -10.57 16.00
N ASN A 108 3.94 -9.46 16.21
CA ASN A 108 3.69 -8.60 17.37
C ASN A 108 2.47 -7.69 17.17
N CYS A 109 2.17 -7.29 15.94
CA CYS A 109 1.05 -6.41 15.63
C CYS A 109 -0.29 -7.16 15.46
N LEU A 110 -0.28 -8.45 15.10
CA LEU A 110 -1.48 -9.29 15.00
C LEU A 110 -1.82 -10.03 16.31
N HIS A 111 -0.95 -10.00 17.32
CA HIS A 111 -1.13 -10.71 18.59
C HIS A 111 -1.59 -9.86 19.81
N PRO A 112 -1.93 -8.56 19.77
CA PRO A 112 -2.50 -7.89 20.95
C PRO A 112 -4.02 -8.09 21.11
N THR A 113 -4.71 -8.85 20.25
CA THR A 113 -6.17 -9.04 20.31
C THR A 113 -6.65 -10.48 20.21
N ILE A 114 -6.04 -11.39 20.99
CA ILE A 114 -6.73 -12.56 21.59
C ILE A 114 -6.20 -12.75 23.01
#